data_AF-A0AAE0S1Z9-F1
#
_entry.id   AF-A0AAE0S1Z9-F1
#
_cell.length_a   1.000
_cell.length_b   1.000
_cell.length_c   1.000
_cell.angle_alpha   90.00
_cell.angle_beta   90.00
_cell.angle_gamma   90.00
#
_symmetry.space_group_name_H-M   'P 1'
#
loop_
_entity.id
_entity.type
_entity.pdbx_description
1 polymer ?
#
loop_
_entity_poly.entity_id
_entity_poly.type
_entity_poly.pdbx_seq_one_letter_code
_entity_poly.pdbx_strand_id
1 'polypeptide(L)'
;MISERINARGNALTACVMILDSISARGNALTACVMISDRKSARGNALTASAMVSHKISARGNALTACVMISDRIRASGNAFTACVMISDRFSARGNAVSTCVMISHRISASGNALTAYVMISDRISARGNVLTECIISDRISARGNALTACVMTSGRISARGNALTAIVIVSGRISARGYALAASVKISDRISARGNALRAIVMISDRISARGNALTAIVISDRISARSNAHAERVMISDRISARGNAPAEIVMISDSISARGNALAAGVMISDWIIARGNALTAIVMISDRISARGNALAAIVMISDRISARGNALAAGVMISDRIIAQGNALTAIFLISDRISARGNALAEIVMISDRISARGNARTAIVMISDRISARGNVLTACFMISDRISARGKAITACVMISDRISVRGNALTAIVMISDRISARGNALTASVIISDRISARGNVLTACVMISDRIRARGNALTAIVMISDRISARGNALTGCVMIP
;
A
#
# COMPACT_ATOMS: atom_id res chain seq x y z
N MET A 1 66.91 -22.06 23.39
CA MET A 1 66.83 -23.52 23.36
C MET A 1 65.40 -23.88 22.96
N ILE A 2 65.21 -24.24 21.69
CA ILE A 2 63.94 -24.77 21.17
C ILE A 2 63.90 -26.20 21.69
N SER A 3 63.07 -26.49 22.69
CA SER A 3 62.82 -27.88 23.04
C SER A 3 61.47 -28.08 23.72
N GLU A 4 60.77 -29.04 23.13
CA GLU A 4 59.75 -29.91 23.67
C GLU A 4 58.36 -29.39 23.98
N ARG A 5 57.42 -30.26 23.62
CA ARG A 5 56.00 -30.08 23.82
C ARG A 5 55.71 -30.13 25.32
N ILE A 6 54.99 -29.15 25.86
CA ILE A 6 54.48 -29.25 27.23
C ILE A 6 53.12 -29.93 27.23
N ASN A 7 52.97 -30.96 28.07
CA ASN A 7 51.70 -31.62 28.35
C ASN A 7 51.44 -31.63 29.86
N ALA A 8 50.82 -30.57 30.37
CA ALA A 8 50.57 -30.39 31.80
C ALA A 8 49.23 -31.02 32.23
N ARG A 9 49.23 -31.80 33.32
CA ARG A 9 48.05 -32.39 33.96
C ARG A 9 48.15 -32.23 35.49
N GLY A 10 47.38 -31.28 36.05
CA GLY A 10 47.37 -31.02 37.51
C GLY A 10 48.63 -30.33 38.03
N ASN A 11 48.43 -29.40 38.98
CA ASN A 11 49.37 -28.41 39.53
C ASN A 11 49.92 -27.35 38.55
N ALA A 12 50.06 -26.12 39.05
CA ALA A 12 50.31 -24.90 38.29
C ALA A 12 51.80 -24.69 37.96
N LEU A 13 52.14 -24.67 36.68
CA LEU A 13 53.41 -24.18 36.16
C LEU A 13 53.31 -22.67 35.94
N THR A 14 54.18 -21.90 36.60
CA THR A 14 54.22 -20.44 36.46
C THR A 14 55.54 -20.02 35.81
N ALA A 15 55.48 -19.26 34.72
CA ALA A 15 56.66 -18.75 34.03
C ALA A 15 56.42 -17.34 33.51
N CYS A 16 57.43 -16.47 33.45
CA CYS A 16 57.23 -15.15 32.84
C CYS A 16 57.00 -15.25 31.33
N VAL A 17 57.77 -16.10 30.62
CA VAL A 17 57.70 -16.28 29.17
C VAL A 17 57.80 -17.77 28.83
N MET A 18 56.92 -18.26 27.96
CA MET A 18 56.97 -19.62 27.39
C MET A 18 56.98 -19.55 25.86
N ILE A 19 58.05 -20.08 25.25
CA ILE A 19 58.21 -20.19 23.79
C ILE A 19 58.43 -21.66 23.44
N LEU A 20 57.43 -22.30 22.84
CA LEU A 20 57.38 -23.76 22.64
C LEU A 20 56.69 -24.10 21.32
N ASP A 21 56.99 -25.24 20.69
CA ASP A 21 56.26 -25.64 19.47
C ASP A 21 54.79 -25.99 19.76
N SER A 22 54.51 -26.63 20.90
CA SER A 22 53.14 -26.96 21.27
C SER A 22 52.90 -27.03 22.78
N ILE A 23 51.76 -26.51 23.21
CA ILE A 23 51.30 -26.48 24.59
C ILE A 23 49.96 -27.22 24.69
N SER A 24 49.89 -28.23 25.55
CA SER A 24 48.68 -28.98 25.88
C SER A 24 48.47 -28.98 27.39
N ALA A 25 47.26 -28.66 27.85
CA ALA A 25 46.98 -28.55 29.28
C ALA A 25 45.60 -29.09 29.66
N ARG A 26 45.53 -29.78 30.81
CA ARG A 26 44.27 -30.21 31.44
C ARG A 26 44.25 -29.91 32.95
N GLY A 27 43.14 -29.35 33.45
CA GLY A 27 42.99 -28.96 34.87
C GLY A 27 43.63 -27.60 35.18
N ASN A 28 43.84 -27.22 36.45
CA ASN A 28 44.54 -25.97 36.86
C ASN A 28 46.06 -26.07 36.58
N ALA A 29 46.51 -25.69 35.38
CA ALA A 29 47.81 -26.18 34.88
C ALA A 29 48.88 -25.12 34.59
N LEU A 30 48.60 -23.98 33.96
CA LEU A 30 49.67 -23.07 33.46
C LEU A 30 49.31 -21.58 33.57
N THR A 31 50.25 -20.78 34.07
CA THR A 31 50.16 -19.32 34.15
C THR A 31 51.43 -18.69 33.58
N ALA A 32 51.31 -17.73 32.66
CA ALA A 32 52.48 -16.98 32.19
C ALA A 32 52.18 -15.56 31.74
N CYS A 33 53.14 -14.64 31.74
CA CYS A 33 52.91 -13.31 31.16
C CYS A 33 52.78 -13.42 29.62
N VAL A 34 53.66 -14.18 28.96
CA VAL A 34 53.65 -14.37 27.51
C VAL A 34 53.75 -15.85 27.14
N MET A 35 52.88 -16.31 26.24
CA MET A 35 52.98 -17.64 25.63
C MET A 35 53.01 -17.55 24.11
N ILE A 36 54.10 -18.02 23.48
CA ILE A 36 54.25 -18.11 22.03
C ILE A 36 54.40 -19.59 21.66
N SER A 37 53.55 -20.07 20.75
CA SER A 37 53.65 -21.46 20.27
C SER A 37 52.88 -21.72 18.99
N ASP A 38 53.26 -22.70 18.18
CA ASP A 38 52.49 -23.04 16.98
C ASP A 38 51.09 -23.56 17.30
N ARG A 39 50.95 -24.39 18.36
CA ARG A 39 49.66 -24.97 18.75
C ARG A 39 49.42 -24.91 20.26
N LYS A 40 48.25 -24.39 20.67
CA LYS A 40 47.75 -24.42 22.05
C LYS A 40 46.44 -25.22 22.15
N SER A 41 46.38 -26.15 23.09
CA SER A 41 45.17 -26.93 23.40
C SER A 41 44.92 -26.99 24.91
N ALA A 42 43.74 -26.55 25.36
CA ALA A 42 43.39 -26.47 26.77
C ALA A 42 42.05 -27.15 27.09
N ARG A 43 41.96 -27.87 28.22
CA ARG A 43 40.71 -28.49 28.70
C ARG A 43 40.51 -28.33 30.22
N GLY A 44 39.39 -27.78 30.66
CA GLY A 44 39.20 -27.33 32.07
C GLY A 44 40.02 -26.06 32.37
N ASN A 45 40.11 -25.59 33.63
CA ASN A 45 40.79 -24.35 34.10
C ASN A 45 42.31 -24.21 33.77
N ALA A 46 42.71 -24.23 32.50
CA ALA A 46 44.04 -24.71 32.14
C ALA A 46 45.11 -23.68 31.82
N LEU A 47 44.85 -22.58 31.10
CA LEU A 47 45.89 -21.57 30.82
C LEU A 47 45.43 -20.14 31.13
N THR A 48 46.28 -19.40 31.85
CA THR A 48 46.12 -17.96 32.08
C THR A 48 47.36 -17.22 31.55
N ALA A 49 47.18 -16.20 30.71
CA ALA A 49 48.31 -15.35 30.32
C ALA A 49 47.96 -13.91 29.98
N SER A 50 48.90 -12.98 30.12
CA SER A 50 48.68 -11.62 29.63
C SER A 50 48.61 -11.59 28.10
N ALA A 51 49.50 -12.31 27.39
CA ALA A 51 49.49 -12.42 25.94
C ALA A 51 49.66 -13.88 25.45
N MET A 52 48.82 -14.30 24.50
CA MET A 52 48.96 -15.57 23.79
C MET A 52 49.04 -15.36 22.28
N VAL A 53 50.14 -15.80 21.66
CA VAL A 53 50.34 -15.80 20.21
C VAL A 53 50.52 -17.22 19.71
N SER A 54 49.71 -17.63 18.73
CA SER A 54 49.79 -18.98 18.16
C SER A 54 49.23 -19.08 16.76
N HIS A 55 49.69 -20.06 15.97
CA HIS A 55 49.02 -20.37 14.71
C HIS A 55 47.66 -21.08 14.93
N LYS A 56 47.51 -21.90 15.98
CA LYS A 56 46.22 -22.55 16.35
C LYS A 56 45.98 -22.56 17.86
N ILE A 57 44.80 -22.08 18.30
CA ILE A 57 44.33 -22.15 19.68
C ILE A 57 43.00 -22.94 19.75
N SER A 58 42.92 -23.92 20.64
CA SER A 58 41.71 -24.71 20.89
C SER A 58 41.44 -24.88 22.38
N ALA A 59 40.23 -24.54 22.84
CA ALA A 59 39.84 -24.69 24.24
C ALA A 59 38.49 -25.39 24.42
N ARG A 60 38.40 -26.22 25.48
CA ARG A 60 37.16 -26.86 25.93
C ARG A 60 36.91 -26.71 27.45
N GLY A 61 35.73 -26.27 27.87
CA GLY A 61 35.41 -25.99 29.29
C GLY A 61 35.94 -24.62 29.73
N ASN A 62 36.06 -24.32 31.03
CA ASN A 62 36.60 -23.05 31.58
C ASN A 62 38.10 -22.84 31.27
N ALA A 63 38.54 -22.70 30.02
CA ALA A 63 39.91 -23.11 29.66
C ALA A 63 40.98 -22.04 29.50
N LEU A 64 40.63 -20.83 29.06
CA LEU A 64 41.62 -19.83 28.69
C LEU A 64 41.23 -18.41 29.13
N THR A 65 42.13 -17.76 29.85
CA THR A 65 41.99 -16.35 30.21
C THR A 65 43.21 -15.59 29.71
N ALA A 66 43.02 -14.54 28.90
CA ALA A 66 44.12 -13.66 28.54
C ALA A 66 43.76 -12.22 28.24
N CYS A 67 44.67 -11.26 28.44
CA CYS A 67 44.41 -9.89 28.01
C CYS A 67 44.37 -9.79 26.47
N VAL A 68 45.33 -10.42 25.79
CA VAL A 68 45.44 -10.43 24.32
C VAL A 68 45.61 -11.85 23.78
N MET A 69 44.81 -12.23 22.80
CA MET A 69 45.00 -13.46 22.02
C MET A 69 45.08 -13.17 20.53
N ILE A 70 46.16 -13.63 19.90
CA ILE A 70 46.41 -13.50 18.46
C ILE A 70 46.62 -14.91 17.89
N SER A 71 45.77 -15.30 16.94
CA SER A 71 45.95 -16.60 16.28
C SER A 71 45.24 -16.72 14.94
N ASP A 72 45.83 -17.42 13.97
CA ASP A 72 45.16 -17.65 12.68
C ASP A 72 43.85 -18.42 12.84
N ARG A 73 43.80 -19.37 13.80
CA ARG A 73 42.57 -20.13 14.09
C ARG A 73 42.31 -20.26 15.58
N ILE A 74 41.11 -19.88 16.00
CA ILE A 74 40.62 -20.03 17.38
C ILE A 74 39.37 -20.91 17.39
N ARG A 75 39.35 -21.95 18.23
CA ARG A 75 38.20 -22.84 18.44
C ARG A 75 37.83 -22.93 19.91
N ALA A 76 36.57 -22.61 20.21
CA ALA A 76 36.02 -22.54 21.57
C ALA A 76 34.83 -23.50 21.73
N SER A 77 34.80 -24.28 22.81
CA SER A 77 33.58 -25.05 23.18
C SER A 77 33.34 -25.14 24.69
N GLY A 78 32.12 -24.87 25.17
CA GLY A 78 31.87 -24.58 26.60
C GLY A 78 32.53 -23.25 27.01
N ASN A 79 32.59 -22.88 28.30
CA ASN A 79 33.16 -21.62 28.85
C ASN A 79 34.66 -21.34 28.54
N ALA A 80 35.04 -21.39 27.28
CA ALA A 80 36.40 -21.58 26.80
C ALA A 80 37.31 -20.37 26.93
N PHE A 81 36.81 -19.14 26.75
CA PHE A 81 37.67 -17.96 26.68
C PHE A 81 37.12 -16.73 27.40
N THR A 82 38.02 -16.03 28.10
CA THR A 82 37.83 -14.65 28.54
C THR A 82 39.02 -13.82 28.07
N ALA A 83 38.80 -12.79 27.26
CA ALA A 83 39.89 -11.90 26.86
C ALA A 83 39.51 -10.45 26.57
N CYS A 84 40.43 -9.50 26.80
CA CYS A 84 40.15 -8.11 26.43
C CYS A 84 40.13 -7.95 24.90
N VAL A 85 41.14 -8.50 24.21
CA VAL A 85 41.27 -8.41 22.74
C VAL A 85 41.54 -9.78 22.12
N MET A 86 40.76 -10.13 21.10
CA MET A 86 40.99 -11.30 20.25
C MET A 86 41.13 -10.92 18.78
N ILE A 87 42.26 -11.33 18.18
CA ILE A 87 42.54 -11.15 16.75
C ILE A 87 42.72 -12.53 16.13
N SER A 88 41.94 -12.85 15.10
CA SER A 88 42.11 -14.11 14.38
C SER A 88 41.68 -14.09 12.92
N ASP A 89 42.28 -14.94 12.09
CA ASP A 89 41.77 -15.13 10.73
C ASP A 89 40.42 -15.86 10.74
N ARG A 90 40.28 -16.90 11.59
CA ARG A 90 39.06 -17.68 11.73
C ARG A 90 38.75 -18.00 13.19
N PHE A 91 37.58 -17.55 13.62
CA PHE A 91 37.02 -17.81 14.93
C PHE A 91 35.79 -18.73 14.86
N SER A 92 35.76 -19.77 15.71
CA SER A 92 34.62 -20.68 15.84
C SER A 92 34.28 -20.98 17.29
N ALA A 93 33.04 -20.75 17.70
CA ALA A 93 32.55 -20.96 19.05
C ALA A 93 31.28 -21.82 19.13
N ARG A 94 31.19 -22.67 20.16
CA ARG A 94 30.02 -23.51 20.48
C ARG A 94 29.71 -23.54 21.99
N GLY A 95 28.46 -23.34 22.39
CA GLY A 95 28.04 -23.35 23.80
C GLY A 95 28.13 -21.96 24.43
N ASN A 96 28.41 -21.83 25.74
CA ASN A 96 28.70 -20.56 26.42
C ASN A 96 30.18 -20.20 26.24
N ALA A 97 30.61 -19.72 25.06
CA ALA A 97 32.02 -19.94 24.69
C ALA A 97 33.01 -18.87 25.09
N VAL A 98 32.66 -17.60 24.93
CA VAL A 98 33.63 -16.51 24.91
C VAL A 98 33.04 -15.22 25.44
N SER A 99 33.80 -14.54 26.30
CA SER A 99 33.58 -13.15 26.67
C SER A 99 34.78 -12.28 26.29
N THR A 100 34.54 -11.23 25.48
CA THR A 100 35.60 -10.30 25.06
C THR A 100 35.20 -8.84 24.99
N CYS A 101 36.13 -7.91 25.14
CA CYS A 101 35.83 -6.50 24.83
C CYS A 101 35.83 -6.26 23.31
N VAL A 102 36.90 -6.70 22.62
CA VAL A 102 37.08 -6.50 21.18
C VAL A 102 37.41 -7.81 20.48
N MET A 103 36.67 -8.13 19.42
CA MET A 103 36.95 -9.26 18.53
C MET A 103 37.11 -8.76 17.09
N ILE A 104 38.30 -8.97 16.53
CA ILE A 104 38.60 -8.70 15.13
C ILE A 104 38.89 -10.03 14.46
N SER A 105 38.09 -10.39 13.46
CA SER A 105 38.40 -11.60 12.69
C SER A 105 37.88 -11.58 11.28
N HIS A 106 38.62 -12.15 10.32
CA HIS A 106 38.10 -12.25 8.95
C HIS A 106 36.84 -13.13 8.87
N ARG A 107 36.70 -14.18 9.70
CA ARG A 107 35.45 -14.96 9.84
C ARG A 107 35.10 -15.35 11.26
N ILE A 108 33.86 -15.10 11.66
CA ILE A 108 33.28 -15.47 12.97
C ILE A 108 32.12 -16.45 12.76
N SER A 109 32.18 -17.61 13.41
CA SER A 109 31.10 -18.61 13.44
C SER A 109 30.72 -18.97 14.87
N ALA A 110 29.48 -18.71 15.27
CA ALA A 110 28.97 -18.92 16.62
C ALA A 110 27.74 -19.82 16.64
N SER A 111 27.67 -20.73 17.61
CA SER A 111 26.53 -21.63 17.82
C SER A 111 26.20 -21.82 19.30
N GLY A 112 24.93 -21.66 19.69
CA GLY A 112 24.52 -21.58 21.10
C GLY A 112 24.70 -20.17 21.68
N ASN A 113 24.84 -20.05 23.00
CA ASN A 113 25.09 -18.80 23.73
C ASN A 113 26.57 -18.35 23.64
N ALA A 114 27.10 -18.27 22.43
CA ALA A 114 28.52 -18.45 22.15
C ALA A 114 29.42 -17.26 22.45
N LEU A 115 28.90 -16.04 22.37
CA LEU A 115 29.74 -14.84 22.31
C LEU A 115 29.07 -13.67 23.04
N THR A 116 29.80 -13.08 23.97
CA THR A 116 29.55 -11.74 24.50
C THR A 116 30.71 -10.83 24.10
N ALA A 117 30.46 -9.84 23.25
CA ALA A 117 31.50 -8.90 22.84
C ALA A 117 31.02 -7.44 22.79
N TYR A 118 31.84 -6.50 23.25
CA TYR A 118 31.50 -5.08 23.12
C TYR A 118 31.53 -4.65 21.64
N VAL A 119 32.63 -4.96 20.95
CA VAL A 119 32.84 -4.65 19.53
C VAL A 119 33.23 -5.91 18.76
N MET A 120 32.52 -6.20 17.66
CA MET A 120 32.89 -7.22 16.69
C MET A 120 33.11 -6.62 15.29
N ILE A 121 34.30 -6.84 14.75
CA ILE A 121 34.69 -6.44 13.39
C ILE A 121 35.03 -7.69 12.59
N SER A 122 34.34 -7.92 11.47
CA SER A 122 34.58 -9.10 10.65
C SER A 122 34.01 -9.00 9.25
N ASP A 123 34.69 -9.51 8.23
CA ASP A 123 34.09 -9.62 6.88
C ASP A 123 32.84 -10.53 6.88
N ARG A 124 32.81 -11.58 7.72
CA ARG A 124 31.67 -12.51 7.77
C ARG A 124 31.36 -13.01 9.17
N ILE A 125 30.12 -12.76 9.58
CA ILE A 125 29.56 -13.24 10.84
C ILE A 125 28.41 -14.22 10.57
N SER A 126 28.50 -15.42 11.15
CA SER A 126 27.44 -16.43 11.10
C SER A 126 27.07 -16.88 12.52
N ALA A 127 25.85 -16.58 12.95
CA ALA A 127 25.35 -16.90 14.29
C ALA A 127 24.12 -17.84 14.24
N ARG A 128 24.14 -18.88 15.08
CA ARG A 128 23.05 -19.84 15.28
C ARG A 128 22.80 -20.09 16.78
N GLY A 129 21.99 -19.26 17.41
CA GLY A 129 21.84 -19.17 18.88
C GLY A 129 22.36 -17.84 19.41
N ASN A 130 22.15 -17.53 20.70
CA ASN A 130 22.31 -16.18 21.23
C ASN A 130 23.77 -15.70 21.18
N VAL A 131 24.02 -14.63 20.43
CA VAL A 131 25.23 -13.82 20.49
C VAL A 131 24.82 -12.42 20.94
N LEU A 132 25.42 -11.94 22.01
CA LEU A 132 25.12 -10.63 22.57
C LEU A 132 26.31 -9.72 22.29
N THR A 133 26.04 -8.60 21.65
CA THR A 133 27.06 -7.59 21.40
C THR A 133 26.51 -6.20 21.55
N GLU A 134 27.36 -5.19 21.68
CA GLU A 134 26.90 -3.81 21.57
C GLU A 134 27.03 -3.30 20.13
N CYS A 135 28.17 -3.52 19.48
CA CYS A 135 28.45 -3.03 18.13
C CYS A 135 28.93 -4.14 17.19
N ILE A 136 28.35 -4.19 15.99
CA ILE A 136 28.77 -5.10 14.91
C ILE A 136 29.08 -4.29 13.65
N ILE A 137 30.28 -4.51 13.10
CA ILE A 137 30.70 -4.01 11.79
C ILE A 137 31.09 -5.21 10.95
N SER A 138 30.36 -5.45 9.85
CA SER A 138 30.65 -6.61 9.00
C SER A 138 30.15 -6.50 7.58
N ASP A 139 30.92 -6.94 6.59
CA ASP A 139 30.42 -7.00 5.21
C ASP A 139 29.19 -7.90 5.06
N ARG A 140 29.13 -9.02 5.81
CA ARG A 140 28.01 -9.97 5.74
C ARG A 140 27.65 -10.57 7.10
N ILE A 141 26.40 -10.40 7.48
CA ILE A 141 25.81 -10.98 8.70
C ILE A 141 24.73 -12.00 8.31
N SER A 142 24.84 -13.22 8.85
CA SER A 142 23.83 -14.28 8.72
C SER A 142 23.43 -14.81 10.10
N ALA A 143 22.15 -14.70 10.44
CA ALA A 143 21.62 -15.04 11.75
C ALA A 143 20.41 -15.98 11.66
N ARG A 144 20.38 -17.03 12.50
CA ARG A 144 19.26 -17.99 12.59
C ARG A 144 18.90 -18.32 14.04
N GLY A 145 17.61 -18.28 14.39
CA GLY A 145 17.12 -18.57 15.75
C GLY A 145 16.91 -17.28 16.56
N ASN A 146 17.21 -17.29 17.86
CA ASN A 146 17.48 -16.08 18.65
C ASN A 146 18.99 -15.84 18.55
N ALA A 147 19.47 -14.95 17.66
CA ALA A 147 20.84 -15.05 17.17
C ALA A 147 21.76 -13.87 17.47
N LEU A 148 21.36 -12.62 17.24
CA LEU A 148 22.19 -11.46 17.59
C LEU A 148 21.34 -10.37 18.26
N THR A 149 21.88 -9.82 19.34
CA THR A 149 21.42 -8.56 19.91
C THR A 149 22.58 -7.56 19.81
N ALA A 150 22.31 -6.36 19.30
CA ALA A 150 23.30 -5.29 19.12
C ALA A 150 22.66 -3.92 19.27
N CYS A 151 23.31 -2.94 19.89
CA CYS A 151 22.84 -1.55 19.82
C CYS A 151 22.89 -1.05 18.38
N VAL A 152 24.03 -1.28 17.70
CA VAL A 152 24.29 -0.82 16.33
C VAL A 152 24.82 -1.96 15.46
N MET A 153 24.21 -2.15 14.28
CA MET A 153 24.72 -3.04 13.24
C MET A 153 24.94 -2.29 11.94
N THR A 154 26.17 -2.34 11.43
CA THR A 154 26.52 -1.83 10.10
C THR A 154 26.99 -2.99 9.22
N SER A 155 26.36 -3.15 8.06
CA SER A 155 26.74 -4.26 7.18
C SER A 155 26.44 -4.08 5.70
N GLY A 156 27.31 -4.57 4.82
CA GLY A 156 26.98 -4.66 3.39
C GLY A 156 25.72 -5.51 3.12
N ARG A 157 25.53 -6.63 3.83
CA ARG A 157 24.36 -7.52 3.68
C ARG A 157 23.97 -8.22 4.97
N ILE A 158 22.67 -8.16 5.31
CA ILE A 158 22.09 -8.82 6.48
C ILE A 158 21.05 -9.85 6.05
N SER A 159 21.18 -11.09 6.54
CA SER A 159 20.19 -12.17 6.36
C SER A 159 19.78 -12.77 7.69
N ALA A 160 18.49 -12.68 8.02
CA ALA A 160 17.93 -13.11 9.30
C ALA A 160 16.76 -14.10 9.12
N ARG A 161 16.74 -15.20 9.91
CA ARG A 161 15.62 -16.16 9.95
C ARG A 161 15.24 -16.57 11.38
N GLY A 162 13.95 -16.55 11.72
CA GLY A 162 13.47 -16.84 13.08
C GLY A 162 13.32 -15.56 13.89
N ASN A 163 13.65 -15.55 15.18
CA ASN A 163 13.73 -14.37 16.07
C ASN A 163 15.14 -13.78 16.06
N ALA A 164 15.71 -13.58 14.87
CA ALA A 164 17.16 -13.63 14.70
C ALA A 164 17.94 -12.40 15.15
N LEU A 165 17.44 -11.18 14.92
CA LEU A 165 18.18 -9.96 15.22
C LEU A 165 17.33 -8.95 15.98
N THR A 166 17.92 -8.41 17.03
CA THR A 166 17.39 -7.29 17.80
C THR A 166 18.43 -6.18 17.80
N ALA A 167 18.08 -4.98 17.32
CA ALA A 167 18.96 -3.83 17.45
C ALA A 167 18.25 -2.53 17.72
N ILE A 168 18.98 -1.47 18.05
CA ILE A 168 18.43 -0.11 18.03
C ILE A 168 18.52 0.39 16.59
N VAL A 169 19.73 0.39 16.01
CA VAL A 169 19.99 0.89 14.66
C VAL A 169 20.58 -0.20 13.76
N ILE A 170 20.03 -0.32 12.54
CA ILE A 170 20.60 -1.15 11.47
C ILE A 170 20.84 -0.28 10.23
N VAL A 171 22.09 -0.25 9.76
CA VAL A 171 22.47 0.34 8.47
C VAL A 171 23.01 -0.76 7.58
N SER A 172 22.39 -0.99 6.43
CA SER A 172 22.88 -2.01 5.51
C SER A 172 22.57 -1.77 4.05
N GLY A 173 23.46 -2.13 3.13
CA GLY A 173 23.12 -2.08 1.70
C GLY A 173 21.95 -3.01 1.34
N ARG A 174 21.80 -4.18 1.99
CA ARG A 174 20.67 -5.10 1.74
C ARG A 174 20.26 -5.88 2.98
N ILE A 175 18.96 -5.88 3.25
CA ILE A 175 18.35 -6.62 4.36
C ILE A 175 17.36 -7.68 3.83
N SER A 176 17.52 -8.93 4.27
CA SER A 176 16.59 -10.03 3.98
C SER A 176 16.15 -10.75 5.26
N ALA A 177 14.86 -10.73 5.57
CA ALA A 177 14.31 -11.26 6.82
C ALA A 177 13.16 -12.27 6.59
N ARG A 178 13.13 -13.37 7.35
CA ARG A 178 12.03 -14.35 7.35
C ARG A 178 11.61 -14.77 8.76
N GLY A 179 10.31 -14.86 9.03
CA GLY A 179 9.79 -15.21 10.36
C GLY A 179 9.64 -13.95 11.20
N TYR A 180 10.00 -13.94 12.48
CA TYR A 180 10.00 -12.79 13.39
C TYR A 180 11.40 -12.14 13.47
N ALA A 181 12.00 -11.89 12.31
CA ALA A 181 13.46 -11.88 12.16
C ALA A 181 14.21 -10.62 12.59
N LEU A 182 13.60 -9.44 12.55
CA LEU A 182 14.29 -8.18 12.80
C LEU A 182 13.42 -7.21 13.60
N ALA A 183 13.79 -6.97 14.85
CA ALA A 183 13.29 -5.83 15.62
C ALA A 183 14.39 -4.76 15.69
N ALA A 184 14.15 -3.60 15.09
CA ALA A 184 15.01 -2.44 15.30
C ALA A 184 14.26 -1.13 15.25
N SER A 185 14.60 -0.14 16.08
CA SER A 185 13.89 1.14 16.06
C SER A 185 14.09 1.87 14.72
N VAL A 186 15.31 1.86 14.18
CA VAL A 186 15.66 2.48 12.90
C VAL A 186 16.34 1.49 11.96
N LYS A 187 15.87 1.43 10.71
CA LYS A 187 16.51 0.65 9.63
C LYS A 187 16.73 1.53 8.40
N ILE A 188 17.98 1.61 7.95
CA ILE A 188 18.38 2.32 6.74
C ILE A 188 19.02 1.31 5.78
N SER A 189 18.47 1.18 4.58
CA SER A 189 19.01 0.24 3.60
C SER A 189 18.60 0.53 2.17
N ASP A 190 19.47 0.32 1.18
CA ASP A 190 19.06 0.43 -0.24
C ASP A 190 17.92 -0.54 -0.57
N ARG A 191 17.91 -1.75 0.03
CA ARG A 191 16.88 -2.76 -0.25
C ARG A 191 16.50 -3.60 0.96
N ILE A 192 15.19 -3.66 1.23
CA ILE A 192 14.60 -4.47 2.29
C ILE A 192 13.65 -5.52 1.70
N SER A 193 13.86 -6.79 2.03
CA SER A 193 12.95 -7.88 1.70
C SER A 193 12.53 -8.66 2.94
N ALA A 194 11.21 -8.81 3.14
CA ALA A 194 10.62 -9.42 4.32
C ALA A 194 9.57 -10.48 3.98
N ARG A 195 9.57 -11.59 4.71
CA ARG A 195 8.57 -12.65 4.60
C ARG A 195 8.06 -13.11 5.97
N GLY A 196 6.75 -13.10 6.17
CA GLY A 196 6.10 -13.33 7.48
C GLY A 196 6.18 -12.08 8.36
N ASN A 197 6.19 -12.28 9.69
CA ASN A 197 6.21 -11.20 10.69
C ASN A 197 7.60 -10.57 10.89
N ALA A 198 8.29 -10.28 9.79
CA ALA A 198 9.75 -10.25 9.77
C ALA A 198 10.39 -8.94 10.20
N LEU A 199 9.64 -7.85 10.21
CA LEU A 199 10.16 -6.52 10.47
C LEU A 199 9.26 -5.81 11.47
N ARG A 200 9.83 -5.49 12.63
CA ARG A 200 9.31 -4.48 13.55
C ARG A 200 10.29 -3.31 13.55
N ALA A 201 9.79 -2.12 13.23
CA ALA A 201 10.54 -0.89 13.32
C ALA A 201 9.68 0.32 13.66
N ILE A 202 10.32 1.39 14.13
CA ILE A 202 9.67 2.70 14.29
C ILE A 202 9.82 3.48 12.97
N VAL A 203 11.02 3.44 12.38
CA VAL A 203 11.34 4.12 11.13
C VAL A 203 12.08 3.18 10.18
N MET A 204 11.64 3.13 8.92
CA MET A 204 12.31 2.43 7.83
C MET A 204 12.53 3.36 6.64
N ILE A 205 13.79 3.51 6.24
CA ILE A 205 14.20 4.30 5.07
C ILE A 205 14.90 3.37 4.09
N SER A 206 14.41 3.31 2.86
CA SER A 206 15.00 2.43 1.84
C SER A 206 14.61 2.80 0.41
N ASP A 207 15.49 2.65 -0.57
CA ASP A 207 15.06 2.83 -1.98
C ASP A 207 13.96 1.83 -2.38
N ARG A 208 13.99 0.60 -1.83
CA ARG A 208 13.02 -0.44 -2.18
C ARG A 208 12.66 -1.37 -1.02
N ILE A 209 11.35 -1.46 -0.76
CA ILE A 209 10.78 -2.36 0.25
C ILE A 209 9.87 -3.39 -0.41
N SER A 210 10.11 -4.67 -0.12
CA SER A 210 9.23 -5.77 -0.54
C SER A 210 8.84 -6.65 0.63
N ALA A 211 7.54 -6.71 0.91
CA ALA A 211 6.96 -7.46 2.02
C ALA A 211 6.00 -8.55 1.54
N ARG A 212 6.07 -9.73 2.17
CA ARG A 212 5.13 -10.84 1.97
C ARG A 212 4.65 -11.41 3.30
N GLY A 213 3.42 -11.13 3.72
CA GLY A 213 2.88 -11.42 5.07
C GLY A 213 2.93 -10.19 6.00
N ASN A 214 2.71 -10.37 7.32
CA ASN A 214 2.58 -9.27 8.27
C ASN A 214 3.92 -8.60 8.62
N ALA A 215 4.59 -8.02 7.64
CA ALA A 215 5.80 -7.25 7.87
C ALA A 215 5.43 -5.77 7.95
N LEU A 216 6.17 -5.03 8.78
CA LEU A 216 6.26 -3.57 8.86
C LEU A 216 5.41 -2.92 9.97
N THR A 217 5.99 -1.89 10.60
CA THR A 217 5.33 -1.02 11.59
C THR A 217 5.86 0.42 11.47
N ALA A 218 4.97 1.35 11.83
CA ALA A 218 5.15 2.77 12.16
C ALA A 218 5.35 3.80 11.01
N ILE A 219 6.57 4.05 10.53
CA ILE A 219 6.86 5.07 9.50
C ILE A 219 7.74 4.47 8.40
N VAL A 220 7.31 4.60 7.15
CA VAL A 220 8.02 4.06 5.98
C VAL A 220 8.25 5.14 4.94
N ILE A 221 9.52 5.33 4.56
CA ILE A 221 9.94 6.23 3.49
C ILE A 221 10.73 5.41 2.47
N SER A 222 10.26 5.36 1.22
CA SER A 222 10.92 4.57 0.19
C SER A 222 10.53 4.97 -1.22
N ASP A 223 11.43 4.96 -2.20
CA ASP A 223 11.03 5.19 -3.60
C ASP A 223 10.00 4.16 -4.08
N ARG A 224 10.08 2.90 -3.61
CA ARG A 224 9.15 1.83 -4.02
C ARG A 224 8.78 0.87 -2.90
N ILE A 225 7.48 0.72 -2.70
CA ILE A 225 6.90 -0.21 -1.72
C ILE A 225 6.03 -1.25 -2.44
N SER A 226 6.30 -2.53 -2.20
CA SER A 226 5.50 -3.64 -2.69
C SER A 226 5.08 -4.57 -1.56
N ALA A 227 3.78 -4.65 -1.28
CA ALA A 227 3.20 -5.51 -0.25
C ALA A 227 2.31 -6.62 -0.83
N ARG A 228 2.41 -7.83 -0.26
CA ARG A 228 1.57 -8.99 -0.64
C ARG A 228 1.09 -9.76 0.60
N SER A 229 -0.23 -9.95 0.73
CA SER A 229 -0.92 -10.58 1.90
C SER A 229 -0.87 -9.74 3.19
N ASN A 230 -1.69 -10.09 4.21
CA ASN A 230 -2.01 -9.35 5.46
C ASN A 230 -0.85 -8.51 6.04
N ALA A 231 -0.60 -7.32 5.51
CA ALA A 231 0.30 -6.34 6.12
C ALA A 231 -0.52 -5.49 7.10
N HIS A 232 -0.07 -5.35 8.34
CA HIS A 232 -0.81 -4.65 9.40
C HIS A 232 -0.16 -3.30 9.76
N ALA A 233 -0.96 -2.49 10.46
CA ALA A 233 -1.03 -1.03 10.49
C ALA A 233 0.27 -0.21 10.45
N GLU A 234 0.24 0.78 9.56
CA GLU A 234 1.24 1.85 9.49
C GLU A 234 0.58 3.19 9.87
N ARG A 235 1.38 4.14 10.38
CA ARG A 235 0.88 5.50 10.65
C ARG A 235 1.05 6.38 9.41
N VAL A 236 2.22 6.35 8.79
CA VAL A 236 2.56 7.19 7.64
C VAL A 236 3.44 6.42 6.64
N MET A 237 3.02 6.40 5.38
CA MET A 237 3.78 5.86 4.26
C MET A 237 4.01 6.94 3.19
N ILE A 238 5.27 7.15 2.80
CA ILE A 238 5.68 8.10 1.75
C ILE A 238 6.53 7.35 0.72
N SER A 239 6.11 7.39 -0.54
CA SER A 239 6.82 6.68 -1.61
C SER A 239 6.49 7.16 -3.01
N ASP A 240 7.42 7.16 -3.97
CA ASP A 240 7.05 7.42 -5.38
C ASP A 240 6.05 6.39 -5.89
N ARG A 241 6.15 5.11 -5.45
CA ARG A 241 5.24 4.04 -5.91
C ARG A 241 4.88 3.03 -4.83
N ILE A 242 3.58 2.89 -4.62
CA ILE A 242 2.98 1.90 -3.71
C ILE A 242 2.20 0.84 -4.51
N SER A 243 2.53 -0.44 -4.32
CA SER A 243 1.79 -1.56 -4.91
C SER A 243 1.38 -2.60 -3.88
N ALA A 244 0.07 -2.82 -3.74
CA ALA A 244 -0.52 -3.76 -2.79
C ALA A 244 -1.35 -4.87 -3.47
N ARG A 245 -1.18 -6.13 -3.03
CA ARG A 245 -1.99 -7.26 -3.49
C ARG A 245 -2.42 -8.19 -2.34
N GLY A 246 -3.73 -8.46 -2.27
CA GLY A 246 -4.33 -9.32 -1.24
C GLY A 246 -5.05 -8.48 -0.19
N ASN A 247 -5.04 -8.91 1.08
CA ASN A 247 -5.43 -8.07 2.20
C ASN A 247 -4.19 -7.29 2.63
N ALA A 248 -4.17 -5.97 2.51
CA ALA A 248 -3.04 -5.15 2.97
C ALA A 248 -3.56 -3.87 3.67
N PRO A 249 -2.69 -3.02 4.23
CA PRO A 249 -2.89 -2.37 5.53
C PRO A 249 -4.02 -1.35 5.62
N ALA A 250 -4.35 -1.03 6.88
CA ALA A 250 -5.01 0.22 7.27
C ALA A 250 -3.92 1.24 7.66
N GLU A 251 -3.94 2.40 7.04
CA GLU A 251 -3.00 3.51 7.28
C GLU A 251 -3.73 4.76 7.74
N ILE A 252 -3.02 5.67 8.43
CA ILE A 252 -3.58 7.00 8.70
C ILE A 252 -3.35 7.91 7.48
N VAL A 253 -2.13 7.92 6.92
CA VAL A 253 -1.76 8.76 5.77
C VAL A 253 -0.86 8.02 4.78
N MET A 254 -1.26 8.01 3.50
CA MET A 254 -0.46 7.57 2.35
C MET A 254 -0.21 8.73 1.38
N ILE A 255 1.04 8.96 1.03
CA ILE A 255 1.45 9.96 0.02
C ILE A 255 2.33 9.28 -1.03
N SER A 256 1.95 9.35 -2.31
CA SER A 256 2.71 8.72 -3.39
C SER A 256 2.41 9.24 -4.78
N ASP A 257 3.36 9.33 -5.69
CA ASP A 257 3.06 9.63 -7.11
C ASP A 257 2.13 8.57 -7.73
N SER A 258 2.23 7.30 -7.30
CA SER A 258 1.34 6.24 -7.81
C SER A 258 1.01 5.14 -6.82
N ILE A 259 -0.29 4.92 -6.63
CA ILE A 259 -0.86 3.86 -5.79
C ILE A 259 -1.58 2.83 -6.66
N SER A 260 -1.21 1.56 -6.57
CA SER A 260 -1.85 0.44 -7.28
C SER A 260 -2.27 -0.68 -6.31
N ALA A 261 -3.56 -0.98 -6.25
CA ALA A 261 -4.13 -1.93 -5.31
C ALA A 261 -4.97 -3.02 -6.00
N ARG A 262 -4.80 -4.29 -5.58
CA ARG A 262 -5.58 -5.43 -6.10
C ARG A 262 -6.01 -6.42 -5.01
N GLY A 263 -7.30 -6.72 -4.90
CA GLY A 263 -7.85 -7.61 -3.86
C GLY A 263 -8.60 -6.82 -2.80
N ASN A 264 -8.40 -7.11 -1.50
CA ASN A 264 -8.91 -6.31 -0.39
C ASN A 264 -7.78 -5.42 0.18
N ALA A 265 -7.21 -4.56 -0.66
CA ALA A 265 -5.79 -4.27 -0.58
C ALA A 265 -5.35 -3.13 0.33
N LEU A 266 -6.05 -2.00 0.48
CA LEU A 266 -5.64 -0.93 1.41
C LEU A 266 -6.85 -0.23 2.03
N ALA A 267 -6.69 0.23 3.26
CA ALA A 267 -7.57 1.17 3.94
C ALA A 267 -6.72 2.38 4.39
N ALA A 268 -7.25 3.60 4.33
CA ALA A 268 -6.53 4.80 4.75
C ALA A 268 -7.44 5.80 5.47
N GLY A 269 -6.88 6.63 6.35
CA GLY A 269 -7.51 7.91 6.67
C GLY A 269 -7.46 8.81 5.44
N VAL A 270 -6.25 9.16 5.01
CA VAL A 270 -5.99 10.08 3.89
C VAL A 270 -5.09 9.39 2.86
N MET A 271 -5.47 9.47 1.57
CA MET A 271 -4.61 9.12 0.44
C MET A 271 -4.43 10.32 -0.49
N ILE A 272 -3.17 10.66 -0.79
CA ILE A 272 -2.80 11.70 -1.75
C ILE A 272 -1.88 11.07 -2.80
N SER A 273 -2.25 11.18 -4.07
CA SER A 273 -1.44 10.63 -5.17
C SER A 273 -1.71 11.24 -6.52
N ASP A 274 -0.73 11.33 -7.43
CA ASP A 274 -1.04 11.72 -8.81
C ASP A 274 -1.88 10.64 -9.51
N TRP A 275 -1.68 9.35 -9.18
CA TRP A 275 -2.40 8.25 -9.82
C TRP A 275 -2.81 7.10 -8.89
N ILE A 276 -4.12 6.93 -8.71
CA ILE A 276 -4.72 5.79 -7.99
C ILE A 276 -5.34 4.75 -8.95
N ILE A 277 -4.88 3.50 -8.90
CA ILE A 277 -5.43 2.35 -9.63
C ILE A 277 -5.92 1.26 -8.66
N ALA A 278 -7.18 0.86 -8.79
CA ALA A 278 -7.84 -0.08 -7.88
C ALA A 278 -8.56 -1.22 -8.63
N ARG A 279 -8.36 -2.48 -8.22
CA ARG A 279 -9.09 -3.64 -8.77
C ARG A 279 -9.49 -4.68 -7.73
N GLY A 280 -10.77 -5.04 -7.64
CA GLY A 280 -11.28 -5.98 -6.61
C GLY A 280 -12.09 -5.23 -5.56
N ASN A 281 -11.96 -5.56 -4.26
CA ASN A 281 -12.43 -4.72 -3.14
C ASN A 281 -11.27 -3.85 -2.61
N ALA A 282 -10.60 -3.11 -3.50
CA ALA A 282 -9.17 -2.82 -3.33
C ALA A 282 -8.81 -1.72 -2.34
N LEU A 283 -9.63 -0.67 -2.18
CA LEU A 283 -9.25 0.54 -1.46
C LEU A 283 -10.42 1.11 -0.65
N THR A 284 -10.17 1.51 0.59
CA THR A 284 -11.11 2.32 1.38
C THR A 284 -10.39 3.54 1.97
N ALA A 285 -11.04 4.71 1.99
CA ALA A 285 -10.45 5.90 2.60
C ALA A 285 -11.48 6.85 3.22
N ILE A 286 -11.07 7.70 4.16
CA ILE A 286 -11.90 8.85 4.55
C ILE A 286 -11.81 9.91 3.44
N VAL A 287 -10.58 10.29 3.07
CA VAL A 287 -10.29 11.28 2.04
C VAL A 287 -9.35 10.71 0.98
N MET A 288 -9.69 10.90 -0.28
CA MET A 288 -8.81 10.64 -1.43
C MET A 288 -8.67 11.87 -2.31
N ILE A 289 -7.43 12.26 -2.57
CA ILE A 289 -7.08 13.37 -3.46
C ILE A 289 -6.13 12.82 -4.53
N SER A 290 -6.49 12.98 -5.80
CA SER A 290 -5.62 12.52 -6.89
C SER A 290 -5.89 13.14 -8.23
N ASP A 291 -4.89 13.43 -9.05
CA ASP A 291 -5.13 13.90 -10.43
C ASP A 291 -5.96 12.89 -11.22
N ARG A 292 -5.77 11.59 -10.97
CA ARG A 292 -6.52 10.54 -11.66
C ARG A 292 -6.95 9.42 -10.72
N ILE A 293 -8.16 8.88 -10.93
CA ILE A 293 -8.61 7.63 -10.28
C ILE A 293 -9.11 6.61 -11.33
N SER A 294 -8.60 5.37 -11.30
CA SER A 294 -9.14 4.24 -12.08
C SER A 294 -9.53 3.04 -11.22
N ALA A 295 -10.78 2.63 -11.37
CA ALA A 295 -11.40 1.58 -10.56
C ALA A 295 -12.05 0.48 -11.41
N ARG A 296 -11.84 -0.78 -11.01
CA ARG A 296 -12.53 -1.93 -11.61
C ARG A 296 -12.96 -3.00 -10.60
N GLY A 297 -14.23 -3.39 -10.61
CA GLY A 297 -14.78 -4.34 -9.62
C GLY A 297 -15.52 -3.58 -8.53
N ASN A 298 -15.41 -3.98 -7.26
CA ASN A 298 -15.91 -3.28 -6.06
C ASN A 298 -14.80 -2.35 -5.47
N ALA A 299 -14.11 -1.60 -6.33
CA ALA A 299 -12.70 -1.30 -6.11
C ALA A 299 -12.37 -0.27 -5.03
N LEU A 300 -13.27 0.68 -4.76
CA LEU A 300 -12.95 1.88 -4.01
C LEU A 300 -14.16 2.36 -3.20
N ALA A 301 -13.94 2.76 -1.95
CA ALA A 301 -14.95 3.45 -1.14
C ALA A 301 -14.30 4.64 -0.42
N ALA A 302 -14.95 5.81 -0.42
CA ALA A 302 -14.55 6.91 0.43
C ALA A 302 -15.69 7.79 0.93
N ILE A 303 -15.39 8.62 1.94
CA ILE A 303 -16.31 9.69 2.33
C ILE A 303 -16.16 10.85 1.33
N VAL A 304 -14.92 11.28 1.05
CA VAL A 304 -14.63 12.38 0.12
C VAL A 304 -13.63 11.91 -0.94
N MET A 305 -13.95 12.16 -2.21
CA MET A 305 -13.04 11.99 -3.35
C MET A 305 -12.94 13.26 -4.17
N ILE A 306 -11.70 13.72 -4.38
CA ILE A 306 -11.38 14.88 -5.23
C ILE A 306 -10.38 14.43 -6.30
N SER A 307 -10.70 14.63 -7.58
CA SER A 307 -9.81 14.24 -8.67
C SER A 307 -10.09 14.92 -9.99
N ASP A 308 -9.08 15.32 -10.77
CA ASP A 308 -9.34 15.85 -12.12
C ASP A 308 -10.06 14.83 -13.02
N ARG A 309 -9.72 13.53 -12.89
CA ARG A 309 -10.30 12.49 -13.75
C ARG A 309 -10.59 11.18 -13.04
N ILE A 310 -11.85 10.76 -13.09
CA ILE A 310 -12.33 9.48 -12.55
C ILE A 310 -12.80 8.54 -13.67
N SER A 311 -12.31 7.30 -13.66
CA SER A 311 -12.73 6.23 -14.58
C SER A 311 -13.08 4.95 -13.82
N ALA A 312 -14.36 4.56 -13.84
CA ALA A 312 -14.89 3.44 -13.07
C ALA A 312 -15.60 2.39 -13.95
N ARG A 313 -15.36 1.10 -13.67
CA ARG A 313 -15.99 -0.02 -14.37
C ARG A 313 -16.42 -1.16 -13.43
N GLY A 314 -17.65 -1.64 -13.54
CA GLY A 314 -18.19 -2.66 -12.62
C GLY A 314 -18.96 -1.98 -11.50
N ASN A 315 -18.81 -2.41 -10.25
CA ASN A 315 -19.38 -1.80 -9.03
C ASN A 315 -18.34 -0.87 -8.35
N ALA A 316 -17.70 0.02 -9.13
CA ALA A 316 -16.32 0.42 -8.91
C ALA A 316 -16.05 1.40 -7.76
N LEU A 317 -16.87 2.44 -7.56
CA LEU A 317 -16.67 3.44 -6.50
C LEU A 317 -17.95 3.65 -5.69
N ALA A 318 -17.78 3.90 -4.39
CA ALA A 318 -18.79 4.49 -3.52
C ALA A 318 -18.22 5.74 -2.83
N ALA A 319 -18.93 6.86 -2.87
CA ALA A 319 -18.56 8.11 -2.22
C ALA A 319 -19.69 8.72 -1.38
N GLY A 320 -19.36 9.46 -0.34
CA GLY A 320 -20.26 10.50 0.17
C GLY A 320 -20.29 11.68 -0.80
N VAL A 321 -19.13 12.30 -1.00
CA VAL A 321 -18.91 13.45 -1.88
C VAL A 321 -17.87 13.12 -2.94
N MET A 322 -18.18 13.43 -4.20
CA MET A 322 -17.26 13.27 -5.34
C MET A 322 -17.15 14.58 -6.13
N ILE A 323 -15.93 15.10 -6.26
CA ILE A 323 -15.64 16.32 -7.03
C ILE A 323 -14.61 15.97 -8.10
N SER A 324 -14.93 16.24 -9.37
CA SER A 324 -14.01 15.94 -10.47
C SER A 324 -14.28 16.70 -11.76
N ASP A 325 -13.28 17.18 -12.49
CA ASP A 325 -13.51 17.78 -13.82
C ASP A 325 -14.16 16.78 -14.80
N ARG A 326 -13.80 15.49 -14.68
CA ARG A 326 -14.31 14.47 -15.62
C ARG A 326 -14.53 13.10 -15.00
N ILE A 327 -15.75 12.60 -15.18
CA ILE A 327 -16.17 11.28 -14.71
C ILE A 327 -16.61 10.38 -15.88
N ILE A 328 -16.04 9.17 -15.95
CA ILE A 328 -16.40 8.12 -16.91
C ILE A 328 -16.80 6.84 -16.17
N ALA A 329 -18.03 6.39 -16.36
CA ALA A 329 -18.63 5.29 -15.60
C ALA A 329 -19.22 4.21 -16.53
N GLN A 330 -18.88 2.93 -16.32
CA GLN A 330 -19.38 1.80 -17.11
C GLN A 330 -19.87 0.62 -16.24
N GLY A 331 -21.09 0.14 -16.46
CA GLY A 331 -21.69 -0.92 -15.63
C GLY A 331 -22.46 -0.31 -14.47
N ASN A 332 -22.26 -0.77 -13.24
CA ASN A 332 -22.86 -0.26 -12.00
C ASN A 332 -21.86 0.64 -11.23
N ALA A 333 -21.18 1.52 -11.96
CA ALA A 333 -19.83 1.95 -11.63
C ALA A 333 -19.68 2.86 -10.41
N LEU A 334 -20.64 3.72 -10.11
CA LEU A 334 -20.52 4.75 -9.08
C LEU A 334 -21.82 4.88 -8.26
N THR A 335 -21.65 5.03 -6.96
CA THR A 335 -22.67 5.54 -6.04
C THR A 335 -22.10 6.75 -5.31
N ALA A 336 -22.86 7.85 -5.26
CA ALA A 336 -22.47 9.06 -4.54
C ALA A 336 -23.67 9.69 -3.83
N ILE A 337 -23.49 10.40 -2.72
CA ILE A 337 -24.57 11.26 -2.20
C ILE A 337 -24.58 12.55 -3.00
N PHE A 338 -23.42 13.21 -3.09
CA PHE A 338 -23.19 14.43 -3.86
C PHE A 338 -22.11 14.21 -4.91
N LEU A 339 -22.37 14.71 -6.12
CA LEU A 339 -21.41 14.68 -7.21
C LEU A 339 -21.39 15.99 -7.98
N ILE A 340 -20.20 16.55 -8.10
CA ILE A 340 -19.94 17.80 -8.81
C ILE A 340 -18.87 17.53 -9.87
N SER A 341 -19.17 17.84 -11.13
CA SER A 341 -18.22 17.61 -12.22
C SER A 341 -18.50 18.40 -13.48
N ASP A 342 -17.50 18.94 -14.17
CA ASP A 342 -17.74 19.60 -15.47
C ASP A 342 -18.33 18.63 -16.50
N ARG A 343 -17.88 17.35 -16.50
CA ARG A 343 -18.30 16.38 -17.51
C ARG A 343 -18.50 14.97 -16.98
N ILE A 344 -19.71 14.44 -17.17
CA ILE A 344 -20.06 13.09 -16.74
C ILE A 344 -20.54 12.25 -17.93
N SER A 345 -19.93 11.08 -18.11
CA SER A 345 -20.28 10.10 -19.14
C SER A 345 -20.57 8.72 -18.54
N ALA A 346 -21.82 8.26 -18.64
CA ALA A 346 -22.29 6.99 -18.09
C ALA A 346 -22.77 5.99 -19.17
N ARG A 347 -22.42 4.70 -19.02
CA ARG A 347 -22.91 3.61 -19.88
C ARG A 347 -23.32 2.37 -19.08
N GLY A 348 -24.54 1.84 -19.32
CA GLY A 348 -25.15 0.84 -18.39
C GLY A 348 -25.58 1.52 -17.09
N ASN A 349 -25.99 0.81 -16.03
CA ASN A 349 -26.55 1.37 -14.77
C ASN A 349 -25.52 2.12 -13.89
N ALA A 350 -24.82 3.09 -14.44
CA ALA A 350 -23.49 3.45 -13.97
C ALA A 350 -23.44 4.43 -12.80
N LEU A 351 -24.54 5.12 -12.48
CA LEU A 351 -24.58 6.22 -11.51
C LEU A 351 -25.89 6.18 -10.71
N ALA A 352 -25.80 6.17 -9.38
CA ALA A 352 -26.93 6.35 -8.48
C ALA A 352 -26.58 7.38 -7.40
N GLU A 353 -27.34 8.48 -7.38
CA GLU A 353 -26.95 9.68 -6.63
C GLU A 353 -28.14 10.40 -5.99
N ILE A 354 -27.89 11.28 -5.01
CA ILE A 354 -28.95 12.16 -4.48
C ILE A 354 -28.95 13.47 -5.26
N VAL A 355 -27.80 14.14 -5.34
CA VAL A 355 -27.63 15.44 -6.01
C VAL A 355 -26.49 15.38 -7.02
N MET A 356 -26.76 15.85 -8.25
CA MET A 356 -25.76 15.97 -9.31
C MET A 356 -25.73 17.37 -9.90
N ILE A 357 -24.54 17.96 -9.97
CA ILE A 357 -24.28 19.25 -10.61
C ILE A 357 -23.17 19.08 -11.65
N SER A 358 -23.43 19.47 -12.90
CA SER A 358 -22.45 19.30 -13.96
C SER A 358 -22.71 20.15 -15.19
N ASP A 359 -21.70 20.72 -15.85
CA ASP A 359 -21.93 21.41 -17.14
C ASP A 359 -22.49 20.45 -18.21
N ARG A 360 -22.03 19.20 -18.23
CA ARG A 360 -22.43 18.22 -19.26
C ARG A 360 -22.65 16.82 -18.73
N ILE A 361 -23.87 16.34 -18.93
CA ILE A 361 -24.29 14.98 -18.65
C ILE A 361 -24.55 14.21 -19.94
N SER A 362 -23.83 13.11 -20.15
CA SER A 362 -24.11 12.14 -21.22
C SER A 362 -24.35 10.75 -20.65
N ALA A 363 -25.45 10.12 -21.05
CA ALA A 363 -25.81 8.79 -20.56
C ALA A 363 -26.36 7.88 -21.66
N ARG A 364 -25.97 6.59 -21.63
CA ARG A 364 -26.39 5.59 -22.62
C ARG A 364 -26.73 4.23 -21.97
N GLY A 365 -27.88 3.65 -22.29
CA GLY A 365 -28.34 2.37 -21.73
C GLY A 365 -29.33 2.57 -20.58
N ASN A 366 -29.16 1.88 -19.45
CA ASN A 366 -30.09 1.88 -18.32
C ASN A 366 -29.57 2.72 -17.13
N ALA A 367 -29.17 3.98 -17.35
CA ALA A 367 -27.90 4.43 -16.81
C ALA A 367 -27.84 5.30 -15.55
N ARG A 368 -28.93 5.87 -15.07
CA ARG A 368 -28.80 6.95 -14.08
C ARG A 368 -30.06 7.22 -13.27
N THR A 369 -29.90 7.36 -11.96
CA THR A 369 -30.94 7.81 -11.03
C THR A 369 -30.39 8.91 -10.13
N ALA A 370 -31.11 10.04 -10.05
CA ALA A 370 -30.81 11.09 -9.08
C ALA A 370 -32.10 11.67 -8.49
N ILE A 371 -32.05 12.32 -7.32
CA ILE A 371 -33.21 13.10 -6.85
C ILE A 371 -33.20 14.46 -7.55
N VAL A 372 -32.04 15.12 -7.59
CA VAL A 372 -31.85 16.44 -8.23
C VAL A 372 -30.73 16.37 -9.27
N MET A 373 -31.00 16.88 -10.47
CA MET A 373 -30.00 17.10 -11.53
C MET A 373 -30.01 18.55 -12.01
N ILE A 374 -28.84 19.19 -11.98
CA ILE A 374 -28.62 20.53 -12.53
C ILE A 374 -27.47 20.45 -13.55
N SER A 375 -27.71 20.91 -14.78
CA SER A 375 -26.68 20.86 -15.82
C SER A 375 -26.95 21.76 -17.01
N ASP A 376 -25.95 22.41 -17.61
CA ASP A 376 -26.19 23.17 -18.86
C ASP A 376 -26.69 22.25 -20.00
N ARG A 377 -26.20 21.00 -20.06
CA ARG A 377 -26.56 20.06 -21.13
C ARG A 377 -26.73 18.63 -20.66
N ILE A 378 -27.93 18.10 -20.87
CA ILE A 378 -28.29 16.71 -20.63
C ILE A 378 -28.55 15.98 -21.95
N SER A 379 -27.83 14.87 -22.20
CA SER A 379 -28.02 14.00 -23.36
C SER A 379 -28.19 12.54 -22.95
N ALA A 380 -29.35 11.95 -23.29
CA ALA A 380 -29.70 10.58 -22.96
C ALA A 380 -30.08 9.74 -24.20
N ARG A 381 -29.56 8.51 -24.29
CA ARG A 381 -29.94 7.51 -25.32
C ARG A 381 -30.18 6.11 -24.75
N GLY A 382 -31.41 5.59 -24.83
CA GLY A 382 -31.79 4.28 -24.24
C GLY A 382 -32.90 4.40 -23.20
N ASN A 383 -32.83 3.63 -22.10
CA ASN A 383 -33.74 3.65 -20.94
C ASN A 383 -33.08 4.37 -19.74
N VAL A 384 -32.75 5.66 -19.85
CA VAL A 384 -31.47 6.13 -19.28
C VAL A 384 -31.53 6.90 -17.96
N LEU A 385 -32.32 7.96 -17.84
CA LEU A 385 -32.24 8.94 -16.75
C LEU A 385 -33.57 8.99 -15.98
N THR A 386 -33.50 8.92 -14.66
CA THR A 386 -34.64 9.19 -13.78
C THR A 386 -34.27 10.25 -12.75
N ALA A 387 -35.09 11.29 -12.59
CA ALA A 387 -34.98 12.19 -11.45
C ALA A 387 -36.28 12.78 -10.93
N CYS A 388 -36.32 13.22 -9.68
CA CYS A 388 -37.46 14.00 -9.21
C CYS A 388 -37.44 15.39 -9.85
N PHE A 389 -36.29 16.06 -9.85
CA PHE A 389 -36.09 17.39 -10.42
C PHE A 389 -34.95 17.41 -11.43
N MET A 390 -35.19 18.00 -12.59
CA MET A 390 -34.16 18.31 -13.58
C MET A 390 -34.22 19.76 -14.05
N ILE A 391 -33.09 20.45 -13.98
CA ILE A 391 -32.91 21.81 -14.47
C ILE A 391 -31.76 21.82 -15.46
N SER A 392 -31.98 22.33 -16.67
CA SER A 392 -30.94 22.37 -17.70
C SER A 392 -31.21 23.33 -18.84
N ASP A 393 -30.22 24.05 -19.37
CA ASP A 393 -30.42 24.86 -20.58
C ASP A 393 -30.85 24.00 -21.77
N ARG A 394 -30.33 22.76 -21.88
CA ARG A 394 -30.62 21.87 -23.02
C ARG A 394 -30.77 20.41 -22.63
N ILE A 395 -31.94 19.85 -22.91
CA ILE A 395 -32.24 18.42 -22.77
C ILE A 395 -32.39 17.77 -24.15
N SER A 396 -31.64 16.70 -24.40
CA SER A 396 -31.74 15.88 -25.61
C SER A 396 -31.95 14.40 -25.27
N ALA A 397 -33.05 13.82 -25.74
CA ALA A 397 -33.48 12.46 -25.39
C ALA A 397 -33.80 11.61 -26.63
N ARG A 398 -33.29 10.37 -26.68
CA ARG A 398 -33.61 9.40 -27.73
C ARG A 398 -33.85 7.99 -27.19
N GLY A 399 -34.97 7.36 -27.55
CA GLY A 399 -35.35 6.03 -27.03
C GLY A 399 -36.40 6.15 -25.94
N LYS A 400 -36.25 5.49 -24.80
CA LYS A 400 -37.09 5.64 -23.59
C LYS A 400 -36.30 6.38 -22.50
N ALA A 401 -35.79 7.56 -22.84
CA ALA A 401 -34.52 8.03 -22.32
C ALA A 401 -34.54 8.74 -20.98
N ILE A 402 -35.62 9.44 -20.62
CA ILE A 402 -35.68 10.33 -19.47
C ILE A 402 -37.06 10.28 -18.81
N THR A 403 -37.09 10.19 -17.49
CA THR A 403 -38.29 10.30 -16.64
C THR A 403 -38.03 11.32 -15.55
N ALA A 404 -38.90 12.32 -15.35
CA ALA A 404 -38.79 13.17 -14.17
C ALA A 404 -40.10 13.73 -13.61
N CYS A 405 -40.20 14.02 -12.31
CA CYS A 405 -41.41 14.68 -11.80
C CYS A 405 -41.52 16.11 -12.36
N VAL A 406 -40.43 16.87 -12.29
CA VAL A 406 -40.35 18.25 -12.78
C VAL A 406 -39.15 18.41 -13.70
N MET A 407 -39.38 19.01 -14.87
CA MET A 407 -38.32 19.40 -15.81
C MET A 407 -38.45 20.87 -16.20
N ILE A 408 -37.35 21.61 -16.04
CA ILE A 408 -37.22 23.02 -16.44
C ILE A 408 -36.04 23.12 -17.40
N SER A 409 -36.26 23.67 -18.59
CA SER A 409 -35.20 23.81 -19.59
C SER A 409 -35.46 24.83 -20.69
N ASP A 410 -34.49 25.61 -21.14
CA ASP A 410 -34.69 26.50 -22.30
C ASP A 410 -35.04 25.69 -23.57
N ARG A 411 -34.46 24.50 -23.75
CA ARG A 411 -34.66 23.69 -24.96
C ARG A 411 -34.75 22.20 -24.69
N ILE A 412 -35.87 21.61 -25.07
CA ILE A 412 -36.11 20.17 -25.02
C ILE A 412 -36.19 19.59 -26.45
N SER A 413 -35.34 18.61 -26.77
CA SER A 413 -35.32 17.89 -28.05
C SER A 413 -35.46 16.38 -27.87
N VAL A 414 -36.45 15.78 -28.55
CA VAL A 414 -36.91 14.43 -28.23
C VAL A 414 -37.16 13.59 -29.47
N ARG A 415 -36.73 12.32 -29.47
CA ARG A 415 -36.99 11.37 -30.57
C ARG A 415 -37.29 9.94 -30.10
N GLY A 416 -38.42 9.39 -30.54
CA GLY A 416 -38.96 8.12 -29.98
C GLY A 416 -39.45 8.30 -28.54
N ASN A 417 -39.89 7.25 -27.84
CA ASN A 417 -40.61 7.24 -26.52
C ASN A 417 -39.89 7.89 -25.33
N ALA A 418 -39.30 9.07 -25.49
CA ALA A 418 -38.05 9.37 -24.82
C ALA A 418 -38.14 10.23 -23.57
N LEU A 419 -39.28 10.89 -23.31
CA LEU A 419 -39.46 11.74 -22.13
C LEU A 419 -40.83 11.54 -21.49
N THR A 420 -40.82 11.33 -20.17
CA THR A 420 -42.02 11.33 -19.34
C THR A 420 -41.84 12.29 -18.17
N ALA A 421 -42.85 13.12 -17.88
CA ALA A 421 -42.82 13.94 -16.67
C ALA A 421 -44.18 14.27 -16.07
N ILE A 422 -44.23 14.82 -14.86
CA ILE A 422 -45.48 15.38 -14.32
C ILE A 422 -45.63 16.81 -14.82
N VAL A 423 -44.58 17.63 -14.67
CA VAL A 423 -44.53 19.02 -15.10
C VAL A 423 -43.33 19.26 -16.01
N MET A 424 -43.57 19.91 -17.15
CA MET A 424 -42.52 20.40 -18.06
C MET A 424 -42.69 21.87 -18.36
N ILE A 425 -41.61 22.64 -18.16
CA ILE A 425 -41.53 24.07 -18.46
C ILE A 425 -40.33 24.28 -19.39
N SER A 426 -40.55 24.89 -20.56
CA SER A 426 -39.47 25.15 -21.51
C SER A 426 -39.77 26.22 -22.55
N ASP A 427 -38.82 27.08 -22.90
CA ASP A 427 -39.03 28.03 -24.00
C ASP A 427 -39.30 27.31 -25.34
N ARG A 428 -38.65 26.16 -25.59
CA ARG A 428 -38.78 25.44 -26.85
C ARG A 428 -38.80 23.93 -26.67
N ILE A 429 -39.89 23.32 -27.11
CA ILE A 429 -40.07 21.86 -27.17
C ILE A 429 -40.11 21.39 -28.63
N SER A 430 -39.23 20.46 -28.99
CA SER A 430 -39.20 19.80 -30.30
C SER A 430 -39.24 18.29 -30.15
N ALA A 431 -40.28 17.65 -30.66
CA ALA A 431 -40.50 16.21 -30.47
C ALA A 431 -40.88 15.48 -31.78
N ARG A 432 -40.35 14.26 -31.96
CA ARG A 432 -40.58 13.42 -33.16
C ARG A 432 -40.81 11.95 -32.84
N GLY A 433 -41.84 11.35 -33.45
CA GLY A 433 -42.35 10.01 -33.09
C GLY A 433 -43.13 10.06 -31.77
N ASN A 434 -43.52 8.94 -31.17
CA ASN A 434 -44.13 8.89 -29.83
C ASN A 434 -43.13 9.39 -28.80
N ALA A 435 -43.20 10.63 -28.31
CA ALA A 435 -41.99 11.25 -27.75
C ALA A 435 -42.10 11.83 -26.35
N LEU A 436 -43.25 12.42 -25.99
CA LEU A 436 -43.42 13.14 -24.74
C LEU A 436 -44.77 12.82 -24.11
N THR A 437 -44.75 12.50 -22.82
CA THR A 437 -45.96 12.43 -22.00
C THR A 437 -45.77 13.26 -20.76
N ALA A 438 -46.66 14.22 -20.47
CA ALA A 438 -46.69 14.86 -19.17
C ALA A 438 -48.05 15.34 -18.72
N SER A 439 -48.29 15.44 -17.42
CA SER A 439 -49.56 16.00 -16.93
C SER A 439 -49.72 17.47 -17.34
N VAL A 440 -48.65 18.27 -17.22
CA VAL A 440 -48.64 19.70 -17.56
C VAL A 440 -47.45 20.05 -18.45
N ILE A 441 -47.70 20.80 -19.51
CA ILE A 441 -46.68 21.35 -20.42
C ILE A 441 -46.90 22.85 -20.57
N ILE A 442 -45.85 23.64 -20.29
CA ILE A 442 -45.82 25.10 -20.49
C ILE A 442 -44.61 25.42 -21.40
N SER A 443 -44.84 26.09 -22.53
CA SER A 443 -43.76 26.44 -23.44
C SER A 443 -44.08 27.56 -24.43
N ASP A 444 -43.17 28.49 -24.71
CA ASP A 444 -43.38 29.49 -25.75
C ASP A 444 -43.58 28.86 -27.14
N ARG A 445 -42.87 27.76 -27.44
CA ARG A 445 -42.92 27.10 -28.75
C ARG A 445 -42.88 25.59 -28.69
N ILE A 446 -43.94 24.96 -29.19
CA ILE A 446 -44.04 23.51 -29.34
C ILE A 446 -44.00 23.11 -30.82
N SER A 447 -43.12 22.19 -31.18
CA SER A 447 -43.03 21.58 -32.52
C SER A 447 -43.07 20.06 -32.44
N ALA A 448 -44.09 19.45 -33.04
CA ALA A 448 -44.42 18.03 -32.93
C ALA A 448 -44.61 17.36 -34.31
N ARG A 449 -43.96 16.21 -34.55
CA ARG A 449 -44.13 15.41 -35.80
C ARG A 449 -44.24 13.89 -35.58
N GLY A 450 -45.38 13.27 -35.88
CA GLY A 450 -45.68 11.84 -35.61
C GLY A 450 -46.86 11.68 -34.64
N ASN A 451 -46.88 10.65 -33.78
CA ASN A 451 -47.86 10.50 -32.67
C ASN A 451 -47.29 11.01 -31.34
N VAL A 452 -47.12 12.32 -31.15
CA VAL A 452 -45.93 12.83 -30.44
C VAL A 452 -46.07 13.17 -28.97
N LEU A 453 -47.13 13.89 -28.61
CA LEU A 453 -47.24 14.61 -27.35
C LEU A 453 -48.59 14.32 -26.70
N THR A 454 -48.56 13.84 -25.46
CA THR A 454 -49.75 13.61 -24.65
C THR A 454 -49.65 14.44 -23.38
N ALA A 455 -50.65 15.28 -23.11
CA ALA A 455 -50.74 15.99 -21.83
C ALA A 455 -52.16 16.16 -21.30
N CYS A 456 -52.33 16.38 -19.99
CA CYS A 456 -53.63 16.81 -19.49
C CYS A 456 -53.84 18.30 -19.82
N VAL A 457 -52.82 19.12 -19.57
CA VAL A 457 -52.84 20.57 -19.82
C VAL A 457 -51.63 20.97 -20.66
N MET A 458 -51.87 21.75 -21.72
CA MET A 458 -50.82 22.32 -22.57
C MET A 458 -51.06 23.82 -22.77
N ILE A 459 -50.05 24.62 -22.44
CA ILE A 459 -50.07 26.09 -22.58
C ILE A 459 -48.88 26.49 -23.45
N SER A 460 -49.13 27.21 -24.56
CA SER A 460 -48.06 27.66 -25.44
C SER A 460 -48.42 28.81 -26.37
N ASP A 461 -47.56 29.81 -26.53
CA ASP A 461 -47.78 30.89 -27.51
C ASP A 461 -47.87 30.37 -28.95
N ARG A 462 -47.08 29.34 -29.31
CA ARG A 462 -47.03 28.79 -30.68
C ARG A 462 -46.91 27.28 -30.73
N ILE A 463 -47.90 26.65 -31.35
CA ILE A 463 -47.95 25.21 -31.59
C ILE A 463 -47.82 24.89 -33.08
N ARG A 464 -46.88 24.01 -33.45
CA ARG A 464 -46.74 23.44 -34.81
C ARG A 464 -46.80 21.92 -34.76
N ALA A 465 -47.77 21.33 -35.46
CA ALA A 465 -48.11 19.92 -35.36
C ALA A 465 -48.26 19.27 -36.75
N ARG A 466 -47.65 18.09 -36.97
CA ARG A 466 -47.81 17.30 -38.21
C ARG A 466 -47.98 15.80 -37.93
N GLY A 467 -48.99 15.15 -38.51
CA GLY A 467 -49.31 13.72 -38.24
C GLY A 467 -50.40 13.60 -37.16
N ASN A 468 -50.37 12.58 -36.28
CA ASN A 468 -51.27 12.52 -35.10
C ASN A 468 -50.60 13.14 -33.86
N ALA A 469 -50.12 14.39 -33.99
CA ALA A 469 -49.01 14.87 -33.17
C ALA A 469 -49.34 15.24 -31.73
N LEU A 470 -50.54 15.70 -31.41
CA LEU A 470 -50.88 16.26 -30.10
C LEU A 470 -52.20 15.69 -29.57
N THR A 471 -52.16 15.29 -28.30
CA THR A 471 -53.31 14.84 -27.52
C THR A 471 -53.32 15.62 -26.20
N ALA A 472 -54.33 16.46 -25.95
CA ALA A 472 -54.47 17.08 -24.64
C ALA A 472 -55.92 17.35 -24.23
N ILE A 473 -56.22 17.26 -22.93
CA ILE A 473 -57.57 17.55 -22.41
C ILE A 473 -57.86 19.04 -22.57
N VAL A 474 -56.91 19.88 -22.14
CA VAL A 474 -56.96 21.35 -22.24
C VAL A 474 -55.75 21.85 -23.04
N MET A 475 -56.01 22.64 -24.08
CA MET A 475 -55.00 23.36 -24.86
C MET A 475 -55.28 24.87 -24.87
N ILE A 476 -54.27 25.66 -24.50
CA ILE A 476 -54.29 27.13 -24.55
C ILE A 476 -53.15 27.60 -25.46
N SER A 477 -53.47 28.35 -26.52
CA SER A 477 -52.44 28.85 -27.46
C SER A 477 -52.88 29.99 -28.36
N ASP A 478 -52.04 31.04 -28.44
CA ASP A 478 -52.26 32.17 -29.34
C ASP A 478 -52.21 31.78 -30.83
N ARG A 479 -51.37 30.81 -31.20
CA ARG A 479 -51.17 30.40 -32.61
C ARG A 479 -50.95 28.91 -32.78
N ILE A 480 -51.89 28.28 -33.47
CA ILE A 480 -51.85 26.85 -33.80
C ILE A 480 -51.70 26.64 -35.32
N SER A 481 -50.73 25.82 -35.71
CA SER A 481 -50.54 25.36 -37.10
C SER A 481 -50.47 23.83 -37.14
N ALA A 482 -51.53 23.19 -37.63
CA ALA A 482 -51.67 21.74 -37.69
C ALA A 482 -51.80 21.24 -39.14
N ARG A 483 -51.25 20.05 -39.43
CA ARG A 483 -51.43 19.36 -40.72
C ARG A 483 -51.60 17.85 -40.53
N GLY A 484 -52.68 17.28 -41.06
CA GLY A 484 -53.13 15.90 -40.76
C GLY A 484 -54.03 15.85 -39.51
N ASN A 485 -54.26 14.67 -38.93
CA ASN A 485 -55.04 14.48 -37.69
C ASN A 485 -54.26 14.94 -36.43
N ALA A 486 -53.69 16.15 -36.47
CA ALA A 486 -52.59 16.54 -35.61
C ALA A 486 -52.97 17.07 -34.22
N LEU A 487 -54.26 17.28 -33.97
CA LEU A 487 -54.79 17.81 -32.73
C LEU A 487 -55.97 16.94 -32.29
N THR A 488 -55.96 16.54 -31.04
CA THR A 488 -57.07 15.84 -30.37
C THR A 488 -57.18 16.39 -28.96
N GLY A 489 -58.29 17.06 -28.64
CA GLY A 489 -58.53 17.61 -27.32
C GLY A 489 -59.96 18.02 -27.06
N CYS A 490 -60.34 18.11 -25.78
CA CYS A 490 -61.71 18.37 -25.35
C CYS A 490 -62.03 19.87 -25.22
N VAL A 491 -61.02 20.70 -24.88
CA VAL A 491 -61.18 22.15 -24.71
C VAL A 491 -59.98 22.87 -25.34
N MET A 492 -60.25 23.70 -26.36
CA MET A 492 -59.27 24.61 -26.97
C MET A 492 -59.66 26.05 -26.63
N ILE A 493 -58.76 26.78 -25.97
CA ILE A 493 -58.95 28.19 -25.62
C ILE A 493 -57.91 29.00 -26.41
N PRO A 494 -58.34 29.86 -27.34
CA PRO A 494 -57.45 30.73 -28.11
C PRO A 494 -56.82 31.83 -27.27
#